data_AF-A0A423KR62-F1
#
_entry.id   AF-A0A423KR62-F1
#
_cell.length_a   1.000
_cell.length_b   1.000
_cell.length_c   1.000
_cell.angle_alpha   90.00
_cell.angle_beta   90.00
_cell.angle_gamma   90.00
#
_symmetry.space_group_name_H-M   'P 1'
#
loop_
_entity.id
_entity.type
_entity.pdbx_description
1 polymer ?
#
loop_
_entity_poly.entity_id
_entity_poly.type
_entity_poly.pdbx_seq_one_letter_code
_entity_poly.pdbx_strand_id
1 'polypeptide(L)'
;MKTLMIYGATGYTGRMAAEHAKALGLDLVIAGRNADRLASLAAQLDVAFRVFNAEATTAESLAGVSVLLNVAGPFAHTAPALMDACIKTGADYLDITAEINVYRLAERLGAQAAEAGVMLLPGVGWDVVPTDCLALHVARRVQNPQSLKVALQVAGSMSRGSAMSVGEIISAGLLARIDGQLVATPDAQPQTFDFGDGPELCAPLSFGDLVTGWHSTGIPDIAMFVHFTGEAFPDGDLSQMPDGPSAEQRETHRARAVAEVTGSDGSIARSIIETVNGYSYTPLAAVEAARRVLGGERRAGFETPGRVFGMGFAETIAGTTITDF
;
A
#
# COMPACT_ATOMS: atom_id res chain seq x y z
N MET A 1 19.32 -17.00 9.76
CA MET A 1 18.80 -15.63 9.58
C MET A 1 17.43 -15.74 8.94
N LYS A 2 16.53 -14.76 9.14
CA LYS A 2 15.23 -14.76 8.48
C LYS A 2 15.36 -14.08 7.12
N THR A 3 14.82 -14.68 6.07
CA THR A 3 15.02 -14.23 4.69
C THR A 3 13.80 -13.45 4.19
N LEU A 4 14.06 -12.30 3.54
CA LEU A 4 13.09 -11.52 2.78
C LEU A 4 13.10 -11.95 1.32
N MET A 5 11.93 -12.25 0.76
CA MET A 5 11.74 -12.33 -0.69
C MET A 5 11.04 -11.08 -1.21
N ILE A 6 11.58 -10.45 -2.25
CA ILE A 6 10.88 -9.40 -3.00
C ILE A 6 10.43 -9.97 -4.34
N TYR A 7 9.12 -10.19 -4.49
CA TYR A 7 8.53 -10.64 -5.77
C TYR A 7 8.12 -9.43 -6.61
N GLY A 8 8.48 -9.42 -7.89
CA GLY A 8 8.35 -8.23 -8.76
C GLY A 8 9.57 -7.32 -8.76
N ALA A 9 10.73 -7.83 -8.30
CA ALA A 9 11.95 -7.04 -8.08
C ALA A 9 12.50 -6.34 -9.34
N THR A 10 12.17 -6.82 -10.54
CA THR A 10 12.64 -6.19 -11.79
C THR A 10 11.76 -5.02 -12.24
N GLY A 11 10.61 -4.80 -11.61
CA GLY A 11 9.73 -3.66 -11.88
C GLY A 11 10.28 -2.35 -11.34
N TYR A 12 9.63 -1.23 -11.68
CA TYR A 12 10.08 0.11 -11.29
C TYR A 12 10.25 0.26 -9.77
N THR A 13 9.18 0.04 -9.00
CA THR A 13 9.22 0.09 -7.53
C THR A 13 10.01 -1.08 -6.93
N GLY A 14 9.88 -2.27 -7.51
CA GLY A 14 10.57 -3.48 -7.04
C GLY A 14 12.09 -3.35 -7.07
N ARG A 15 12.66 -2.67 -8.08
CA ARG A 15 14.10 -2.44 -8.17
C ARG A 15 14.59 -1.54 -7.04
N MET A 16 13.89 -0.42 -6.80
CA MET A 16 14.22 0.50 -5.70
C MET A 16 14.08 -0.17 -4.33
N ALA A 17 13.07 -1.02 -4.14
CA ALA A 17 12.92 -1.81 -2.92
C ALA A 17 14.07 -2.82 -2.73
N ALA A 18 14.49 -3.51 -3.79
CA ALA A 18 15.60 -4.46 -3.73
C ALA A 18 16.95 -3.77 -3.43
N GLU A 19 17.23 -2.64 -4.09
CA GLU A 19 18.40 -1.81 -3.82
C GLU A 19 18.41 -1.32 -2.36
N HIS A 20 17.28 -0.83 -1.86
CA HIS A 20 17.17 -0.36 -0.49
C HIS A 20 17.31 -1.49 0.55
N ALA A 21 16.67 -2.63 0.32
CA ALA A 21 16.80 -3.81 1.19
C ALA A 21 18.24 -4.33 1.27
N LYS A 22 18.96 -4.35 0.13
CA LYS A 22 20.39 -4.70 0.11
C LYS A 22 21.24 -3.68 0.86
N ALA A 23 20.98 -2.38 0.69
CA ALA A 23 21.69 -1.32 1.41
C ALA A 23 21.53 -1.40 2.93
N LEU A 24 20.38 -1.89 3.42
CA LEU A 24 20.13 -2.16 4.82
C LEU A 24 20.74 -3.49 5.33
N GLY A 25 21.39 -4.26 4.45
CA GLY A 25 22.03 -5.54 4.80
C GLY A 25 21.05 -6.67 5.10
N LEU A 26 19.82 -6.61 4.59
CA LEU A 26 18.83 -7.68 4.77
C LEU A 26 19.26 -8.94 3.99
N ASP A 27 18.94 -10.11 4.57
CA ASP A 27 19.08 -11.40 3.88
C ASP A 27 18.00 -11.50 2.79
N LEU A 28 18.39 -11.18 1.56
CA LEU A 28 17.49 -10.89 0.45
C LEU A 28 17.55 -11.95 -0.64
N VAL A 29 16.37 -12.38 -1.10
CA VAL A 29 16.16 -13.11 -2.35
C VAL A 29 15.21 -12.30 -3.24
N ILE A 30 15.58 -12.09 -4.50
CA ILE A 30 14.70 -11.41 -5.47
C ILE A 30 13.94 -12.42 -6.32
N ALA A 31 12.69 -12.12 -6.68
CA ALA A 31 11.87 -13.04 -7.46
C ALA A 31 10.99 -12.33 -8.50
N GLY A 32 10.55 -13.09 -9.50
CA GLY A 32 9.71 -12.61 -10.57
C GLY A 32 9.72 -13.53 -11.79
N ARG A 33 9.15 -13.03 -12.89
CA ARG A 33 8.85 -13.85 -14.08
C ARG A 33 9.96 -13.87 -15.14
N ASN A 34 10.80 -12.84 -15.17
CA ASN A 34 11.79 -12.65 -16.23
C ASN A 34 13.18 -13.06 -15.73
N ALA A 35 13.65 -14.24 -16.17
CA ALA A 35 14.92 -14.82 -15.74
C ALA A 35 16.12 -13.91 -16.04
N ASP A 36 16.21 -13.34 -17.24
CA ASP A 36 17.36 -12.55 -17.67
C ASP A 36 17.47 -11.23 -16.88
N ARG A 37 16.35 -10.54 -16.68
CA ARG A 37 16.29 -9.31 -15.87
C ARG A 37 16.62 -9.60 -14.40
N LEU A 38 16.15 -10.72 -13.86
CA LEU A 38 16.46 -11.14 -12.50
C LEU A 38 17.93 -11.50 -12.34
N ALA A 39 18.51 -12.27 -13.25
CA ALA A 39 19.92 -12.64 -13.22
C ALA A 39 20.82 -11.40 -13.26
N SER A 40 20.49 -10.42 -14.11
CA SER A 40 21.21 -9.15 -14.19
C SER A 40 21.13 -8.36 -12.86
N LEU A 41 19.93 -8.18 -12.30
CA LEU A 41 19.74 -7.46 -11.05
C LEU A 41 20.39 -8.21 -9.85
N ALA A 42 20.29 -9.53 -9.82
CA ALA A 42 20.88 -10.38 -8.80
C ALA A 42 22.41 -10.27 -8.78
N ALA A 43 23.04 -10.25 -9.96
CA ALA A 43 24.48 -10.05 -10.10
C ALA A 43 24.91 -8.65 -9.66
N GLN A 44 24.12 -7.61 -9.99
CA GLN A 44 24.39 -6.23 -9.56
C GLN A 44 24.31 -6.05 -8.04
N LEU A 45 23.31 -6.68 -7.42
CA LEU A 45 23.07 -6.56 -5.97
C LEU A 45 23.83 -7.61 -5.14
N ASP A 46 24.47 -8.59 -5.78
CA ASP A 46 25.08 -9.76 -5.14
C ASP A 46 24.10 -10.46 -4.18
N VAL A 47 22.99 -10.96 -4.74
CA VAL A 47 21.91 -11.66 -4.03
C VAL A 47 21.41 -12.86 -4.82
N ALA A 48 20.74 -13.80 -4.14
CA ALA A 48 20.10 -14.92 -4.81
C ALA A 48 18.78 -14.50 -5.50
N PHE A 49 18.37 -15.25 -6.52
CA PHE A 49 17.08 -15.02 -7.17
C PHE A 49 16.29 -16.31 -7.45
N ARG A 50 14.98 -16.19 -7.61
CA ARG A 50 14.07 -17.26 -8.03
C ARG A 50 13.16 -16.80 -9.17
N VAL A 51 12.99 -17.66 -10.17
CA VAL A 51 12.14 -17.37 -11.33
C VAL A 51 10.87 -18.18 -11.22
N PHE A 52 9.72 -17.51 -11.14
CA PHE A 52 8.40 -18.15 -11.21
C PHE A 52 7.30 -17.13 -11.55
N ASN A 53 6.18 -17.63 -12.06
CA ASN A 53 4.95 -16.85 -12.20
C ASN A 53 4.15 -16.91 -10.91
N ALA A 54 3.60 -15.78 -10.46
CA ALA A 54 2.80 -15.68 -9.24
C ALA A 54 1.65 -16.69 -9.23
N GLU A 55 0.92 -16.81 -10.34
CA GLU A 55 -0.21 -17.75 -10.49
C GLU A 55 0.22 -19.22 -10.45
N ALA A 56 1.49 -19.51 -10.73
CA ALA A 56 2.08 -20.85 -10.69
C ALA A 56 3.00 -21.03 -9.47
N THR A 57 2.85 -20.19 -8.44
CA THR A 57 3.66 -20.29 -7.21
C THR A 57 3.35 -21.60 -6.49
N THR A 58 4.40 -22.30 -6.07
CA THR A 58 4.29 -23.50 -5.24
C THR A 58 4.90 -23.27 -3.87
N ALA A 59 4.75 -24.22 -2.95
CA ALA A 59 5.42 -24.15 -1.64
C ALA A 59 6.95 -24.07 -1.78
N GLU A 60 7.51 -24.75 -2.78
CA GLU A 60 8.94 -24.73 -3.10
C GLU A 60 9.41 -23.34 -3.53
N SER A 61 8.56 -22.56 -4.23
CA SER A 61 8.88 -21.17 -4.61
C SER A 61 9.23 -20.31 -3.40
N LEU A 62 8.60 -20.57 -2.24
CA LEU A 62 8.80 -19.82 -0.98
C LEU A 62 9.61 -20.60 0.07
N ALA A 63 10.23 -21.73 -0.27
CA ALA A 63 11.01 -22.51 0.68
C ALA A 63 12.10 -21.65 1.35
N GLY A 64 12.13 -21.64 2.69
CA GLY A 64 13.08 -20.86 3.49
C GLY A 64 12.80 -19.35 3.57
N VAL A 65 11.74 -18.85 2.94
CA VAL A 65 11.33 -17.43 3.02
C VAL A 65 10.59 -17.21 4.33
N SER A 66 10.95 -16.15 5.06
CA SER A 66 10.24 -15.74 6.28
C SER A 66 9.19 -14.66 6.01
N VAL A 67 9.50 -13.75 5.09
CA VAL A 67 8.61 -12.65 4.67
C VAL A 67 8.64 -12.55 3.16
N LEU A 68 7.47 -12.56 2.54
CA LEU A 68 7.28 -12.25 1.13
C LEU A 68 6.74 -10.83 1.00
N LEU A 69 7.48 -9.96 0.30
CA LEU A 69 7.02 -8.65 -0.14
C LEU A 69 6.67 -8.70 -1.63
N ASN A 70 5.38 -8.65 -1.94
CA ASN A 70 4.86 -8.59 -3.30
C ASN A 70 4.82 -7.14 -3.81
N VAL A 71 5.57 -6.87 -4.86
CA VAL A 71 5.68 -5.57 -5.53
C VAL A 71 5.31 -5.68 -7.02
N ALA A 72 4.54 -6.71 -7.38
CA ALA A 72 4.11 -7.00 -8.74
C ALA A 72 2.59 -6.79 -8.92
N GLY A 73 2.21 -5.60 -9.39
CA GLY A 73 0.85 -5.32 -9.84
C GLY A 73 0.56 -5.78 -11.28
N PRO A 74 -0.71 -5.92 -11.69
CA PRO A 74 -1.92 -5.75 -10.86
C PRO A 74 -2.04 -6.87 -9.82
N PHE A 75 -2.39 -6.49 -8.59
CA PHE A 75 -2.34 -7.34 -7.41
C PHE A 75 -3.50 -8.33 -7.37
N ALA A 76 -4.63 -8.02 -8.00
CA ALA A 76 -5.73 -8.95 -8.25
C ALA A 76 -5.27 -10.28 -8.88
N HIS A 77 -4.18 -10.26 -9.66
CA HIS A 77 -3.62 -11.45 -10.29
C HIS A 77 -2.49 -12.11 -9.49
N THR A 78 -1.72 -11.33 -8.72
CA THR A 78 -0.53 -11.84 -8.03
C THR A 78 -0.81 -12.22 -6.57
N ALA A 79 -1.62 -11.44 -5.87
CA ALA A 79 -1.88 -11.62 -4.45
C ALA A 79 -2.56 -12.96 -4.10
N PRO A 80 -3.57 -13.47 -4.83
CA PRO A 80 -4.31 -14.65 -4.37
C PRO A 80 -3.42 -15.89 -4.22
N ALA A 81 -2.64 -16.21 -5.23
CA ALA A 81 -1.75 -17.36 -5.20
C ALA A 81 -0.58 -17.18 -4.22
N LEU A 82 -0.07 -15.95 -4.09
CA LEU A 82 1.03 -15.65 -3.16
C LEU A 82 0.58 -15.69 -1.70
N MET A 83 -0.62 -15.19 -1.38
CA MET A 83 -1.19 -15.29 -0.03
C MET A 83 -1.43 -16.77 0.35
N ASP A 84 -2.00 -17.57 -0.55
CA ASP A 84 -2.21 -19.01 -0.32
C ASP A 84 -0.88 -19.76 -0.11
N ALA A 85 0.14 -19.45 -0.92
CA ALA A 85 1.48 -20.02 -0.74
C ALA A 85 2.12 -19.60 0.60
N CYS A 86 1.98 -18.34 1.01
CA CYS A 86 2.44 -17.84 2.31
C CYS A 86 1.78 -18.60 3.46
N ILE A 87 0.45 -18.75 3.44
CA ILE A 87 -0.30 -19.51 4.45
C ILE A 87 0.18 -20.97 4.55
N LYS A 88 0.42 -21.62 3.40
CA LYS A 88 0.90 -23.01 3.36
C LYS A 88 2.34 -23.19 3.85
N THR A 89 3.19 -22.18 3.67
CA THR A 89 4.62 -22.25 3.99
C THR A 89 5.00 -21.62 5.32
N GLY A 90 4.09 -20.87 5.94
CA GLY A 90 4.35 -20.16 7.20
C GLY A 90 5.07 -18.81 7.01
N ALA A 91 5.20 -18.32 5.78
CA ALA A 91 5.79 -17.01 5.49
C ALA A 91 4.76 -15.88 5.67
N ASP A 92 5.16 -14.75 6.24
CA ASP A 92 4.29 -13.56 6.29
C ASP A 92 4.18 -12.92 4.91
N TYR A 93 2.98 -12.46 4.54
CA TYR A 93 2.71 -11.78 3.27
C TYR A 93 2.57 -10.28 3.48
N LEU A 94 3.35 -9.51 2.74
CA LEU A 94 3.23 -8.06 2.59
C LEU A 94 3.07 -7.69 1.11
N ASP A 95 2.39 -6.59 0.81
CA ASP A 95 2.39 -5.99 -0.53
C ASP A 95 2.24 -4.47 -0.49
N ILE A 96 2.29 -3.82 -1.67
CA ILE A 96 2.11 -2.37 -1.81
C ILE A 96 0.81 -2.02 -2.58
N THR A 97 -0.22 -2.88 -2.49
CA THR A 97 -1.42 -2.72 -3.32
C THR A 97 -2.31 -1.58 -2.83
N ALA A 98 -2.96 -0.89 -3.77
CA ALA A 98 -4.05 0.04 -3.49
C ALA A 98 -5.44 -0.58 -3.79
N GLU A 99 -5.47 -1.81 -4.27
CA GLU A 99 -6.66 -2.45 -4.85
C GLU A 99 -7.56 -3.04 -3.75
N ILE A 100 -8.74 -2.43 -3.52
CA ILE A 100 -9.65 -2.81 -2.43
C ILE A 100 -10.03 -4.30 -2.39
N ASN A 101 -10.13 -4.95 -3.55
CA ASN A 101 -10.48 -6.37 -3.60
C ASN A 101 -9.37 -7.29 -3.05
N VAL A 102 -8.11 -6.84 -3.06
CA VAL A 102 -6.99 -7.54 -2.42
C VAL A 102 -7.09 -7.47 -0.90
N TYR A 103 -7.48 -6.31 -0.34
CA TYR A 103 -7.76 -6.16 1.09
C TYR A 103 -8.93 -7.04 1.53
N ARG A 104 -10.03 -7.05 0.77
CA ARG A 104 -11.18 -7.93 1.04
C ARG A 104 -10.81 -9.40 0.96
N LEU A 105 -9.88 -9.77 0.07
CA LEU A 105 -9.36 -11.14 0.01
C LEU A 105 -8.54 -11.47 1.25
N ALA A 106 -7.59 -10.61 1.63
CA ALA A 106 -6.77 -10.79 2.82
C ALA A 106 -7.62 -10.89 4.10
N GLU A 107 -8.65 -10.06 4.23
CA GLU A 107 -9.62 -10.11 5.33
C GLU A 107 -10.34 -11.46 5.38
N ARG A 108 -10.85 -11.96 4.24
CA ARG A 108 -11.50 -13.29 4.16
C ARG A 108 -10.54 -14.43 4.54
N LEU A 109 -9.28 -14.33 4.14
CA LEU A 109 -8.25 -15.32 4.46
C LEU A 109 -7.70 -15.18 5.89
N GLY A 110 -8.07 -14.12 6.62
CA GLY A 110 -7.48 -13.78 7.92
C GLY A 110 -7.59 -14.89 8.96
N ALA A 111 -8.73 -15.59 9.04
CA ALA A 111 -8.91 -16.70 9.99
C ALA A 111 -7.97 -17.88 9.67
N GLN A 112 -7.87 -18.24 8.40
CA GLN A 112 -6.99 -19.32 7.93
C GLN A 112 -5.50 -18.95 8.14
N ALA A 113 -5.14 -17.69 7.86
CA ALA A 113 -3.80 -17.19 8.10
C ALA A 113 -3.44 -17.19 9.60
N ALA A 114 -4.38 -16.82 10.47
CA ALA A 114 -4.19 -16.86 11.92
C ALA A 114 -3.94 -18.28 12.43
N GLU A 115 -4.71 -19.28 11.95
CA GLU A 115 -4.51 -20.70 12.29
C GLU A 115 -3.15 -21.22 11.83
N ALA A 116 -2.68 -20.78 10.66
CA ALA A 116 -1.35 -21.11 10.14
C ALA A 116 -0.21 -20.31 10.81
N GLY A 117 -0.52 -19.37 11.72
CA GLY A 117 0.47 -18.49 12.31
C GLY A 117 1.16 -17.60 11.27
N VAL A 118 0.41 -17.09 10.29
CA VAL A 118 0.87 -16.22 9.19
C VAL A 118 0.18 -14.87 9.26
N MET A 119 0.92 -13.79 9.04
CA MET A 119 0.36 -12.44 8.87
C MET A 119 0.08 -12.15 7.40
N LEU A 120 -1.08 -11.56 7.12
CA LEU A 120 -1.41 -10.93 5.84
C LEU A 120 -1.51 -9.42 6.06
N LEU A 121 -0.55 -8.68 5.50
CA LEU A 121 -0.39 -7.24 5.66
C LEU A 121 -0.31 -6.55 4.28
N PRO A 122 -1.43 -6.42 3.55
CA PRO A 122 -1.45 -5.64 2.33
C PRO A 122 -1.27 -4.15 2.62
N GLY A 123 -0.77 -3.38 1.65
CA GLY A 123 -0.74 -1.92 1.74
C GLY A 123 0.40 -1.31 2.55
N VAL A 124 1.61 -1.86 2.45
CA VAL A 124 2.82 -1.25 3.06
C VAL A 124 3.47 -0.19 2.16
N GLY A 125 2.67 0.44 1.28
CA GLY A 125 3.08 1.49 0.35
C GLY A 125 2.60 2.89 0.73
N TRP A 126 2.84 3.88 -0.14
CA TRP A 126 2.47 5.28 0.09
C TRP A 126 0.96 5.54 0.14
N ASP A 127 0.18 4.74 -0.56
CA ASP A 127 -1.27 4.86 -0.62
C ASP A 127 -1.94 4.59 0.74
N VAL A 128 -1.43 3.62 1.51
CA VAL A 128 -2.06 3.18 2.77
C VAL A 128 -1.26 3.49 4.02
N VAL A 129 0.08 3.43 4.01
CA VAL A 129 0.87 3.68 5.24
C VAL A 129 0.62 5.08 5.80
N PRO A 130 0.74 6.17 5.01
CA PRO A 130 0.48 7.53 5.48
C PRO A 130 -0.96 7.74 5.94
N THR A 131 -1.94 7.26 5.18
CA THR A 131 -3.38 7.47 5.45
C THR A 131 -3.87 6.67 6.66
N ASP A 132 -3.43 5.43 6.84
CA ASP A 132 -3.79 4.60 7.99
C ASP A 132 -3.19 5.18 9.28
N CYS A 133 -1.95 5.65 9.22
CA CYS A 133 -1.30 6.39 10.30
C CYS A 133 -2.02 7.71 10.61
N LEU A 134 -2.38 8.48 9.58
CA LEU A 134 -3.08 9.75 9.70
C LEU A 134 -4.50 9.56 10.26
N ALA A 135 -5.21 8.52 9.85
CA ALA A 135 -6.53 8.20 10.38
C ALA A 135 -6.49 7.93 11.89
N LEU A 136 -5.51 7.13 12.34
CA LEU A 136 -5.27 6.90 13.78
C LEU A 136 -4.90 8.18 14.52
N HIS A 137 -4.12 9.07 13.89
CA HIS A 137 -3.75 10.37 14.46
C HIS A 137 -4.95 11.27 14.67
N VAL A 138 -5.74 11.51 13.62
CA VAL A 138 -6.88 12.43 13.66
C VAL A 138 -8.01 11.88 14.53
N ALA A 139 -8.24 10.56 14.53
CA ALA A 139 -9.27 9.93 15.36
C ALA A 139 -9.07 10.19 16.86
N ARG A 140 -7.83 10.37 17.33
CA ARG A 140 -7.53 10.69 18.74
C ARG A 140 -7.84 12.14 19.13
N ARG A 141 -8.13 13.00 18.15
CA ARG A 141 -8.39 14.43 18.35
C ARG A 141 -9.88 14.76 18.51
N VAL A 142 -10.76 13.76 18.39
CA VAL A 142 -12.20 13.92 18.61
C VAL A 142 -12.72 12.87 19.60
N GLN A 143 -13.89 13.11 20.18
CA GLN A 143 -14.56 12.13 21.04
C GLN A 143 -15.43 11.19 20.20
N ASN A 144 -15.32 9.88 20.47
CA ASN A 144 -16.11 8.82 19.84
C ASN A 144 -16.24 9.02 18.31
N PRO A 145 -15.14 8.88 17.55
CA PRO A 145 -15.11 9.08 16.10
C PRO A 145 -16.23 8.35 15.35
N GLN A 146 -17.00 9.07 14.54
CA GLN A 146 -18.15 8.52 13.79
C GLN A 146 -17.91 8.44 12.28
N SER A 147 -17.27 9.46 11.69
CA SER A 147 -16.99 9.47 10.25
C SER A 147 -15.55 9.86 9.96
N LEU A 148 -14.95 9.22 8.97
CA LEU A 148 -13.63 9.51 8.42
C LEU A 148 -13.76 9.80 6.93
N LYS A 149 -13.22 10.93 6.49
CA LYS A 149 -12.96 11.19 5.08
C LYS A 149 -11.46 11.30 4.87
N VAL A 150 -10.95 10.64 3.85
CA VAL A 150 -9.55 10.78 3.46
C VAL A 150 -9.49 11.15 1.99
N ALA A 151 -8.65 12.12 1.66
CA ALA A 151 -8.34 12.47 0.28
C ALA A 151 -6.84 12.34 0.02
N LEU A 152 -6.49 11.72 -1.10
CA LEU A 152 -5.12 11.60 -1.60
C LEU A 152 -4.86 12.67 -2.67
N GLN A 153 -3.73 13.38 -2.58
CA GLN A 153 -3.22 14.20 -3.67
C GLN A 153 -2.05 13.46 -4.32
N VAL A 154 -2.31 12.91 -5.50
CA VAL A 154 -1.35 12.12 -6.27
C VAL A 154 -0.77 12.99 -7.37
N ALA A 155 0.54 13.21 -7.31
CA ALA A 155 1.24 14.09 -8.23
C ALA A 155 2.15 13.35 -9.21
N GLY A 156 2.18 13.87 -10.45
CA GLY A 156 3.04 13.40 -11.53
C GLY A 156 2.46 12.22 -12.32
N SER A 157 3.30 11.66 -13.19
CA SER A 157 2.93 10.55 -14.06
C SER A 157 2.84 9.22 -13.32
N MET A 158 2.02 8.31 -13.84
CA MET A 158 1.92 6.94 -13.33
C MET A 158 2.93 6.00 -13.98
N SER A 159 3.40 5.02 -13.21
CA SER A 159 4.01 3.81 -13.73
C SER A 159 2.98 2.94 -14.42
N ARG A 160 3.42 2.05 -15.32
CA ARG A 160 2.55 1.02 -15.93
C ARG A 160 1.82 0.18 -14.89
N GLY A 161 2.53 -0.22 -13.83
CA GLY A 161 1.95 -1.02 -12.74
C GLY A 161 0.82 -0.28 -12.02
N SER A 162 1.03 1.01 -11.75
CA SER A 162 0.03 1.85 -11.11
C SER A 162 -1.19 2.09 -12.01
N ALA A 163 -0.99 2.35 -13.30
CA ALA A 163 -2.10 2.52 -14.24
C ALA A 163 -3.00 1.27 -14.32
N MET A 164 -2.41 0.07 -14.37
CA MET A 164 -3.18 -1.19 -14.31
C MET A 164 -3.92 -1.35 -12.97
N SER A 165 -3.26 -1.06 -11.85
CA SER A 165 -3.86 -1.18 -10.50
C SER A 165 -5.03 -0.20 -10.32
N VAL A 166 -4.94 1.01 -10.87
CA VAL A 166 -6.05 1.97 -10.86
C VAL A 166 -7.23 1.47 -11.71
N GLY A 167 -6.97 0.77 -12.82
CA GLY A 167 -8.01 0.07 -13.57
C GLY A 167 -8.77 -0.96 -12.73
N GLU A 168 -8.07 -1.74 -11.91
CA GLU A 168 -8.69 -2.68 -10.96
C GLU A 168 -9.53 -1.97 -9.90
N ILE A 169 -9.05 -0.83 -9.37
CA ILE A 169 -9.79 -0.01 -8.39
C ILE A 169 -11.08 0.54 -9.01
N ILE A 170 -11.00 1.11 -10.22
CA ILE A 170 -12.18 1.63 -10.93
C ILE A 170 -13.17 0.51 -11.22
N SER A 171 -12.67 -0.67 -11.63
CA SER A 171 -13.50 -1.83 -11.95
C SER A 171 -14.24 -2.39 -10.72
N ALA A 172 -13.74 -2.16 -9.51
CA ALA A 172 -14.45 -2.51 -8.28
C ALA A 172 -15.70 -1.64 -8.02
N GLY A 173 -15.84 -0.51 -8.72
CA GLY A 173 -16.91 0.47 -8.55
C GLY A 173 -16.68 1.39 -7.35
N LEU A 174 -17.54 2.42 -7.21
CA LEU A 174 -17.50 3.34 -6.09
C LEU A 174 -18.12 2.71 -4.85
N LEU A 175 -17.35 2.68 -3.77
CA LEU A 175 -17.71 2.09 -2.49
C LEU A 175 -17.45 3.13 -1.39
N ALA A 176 -18.22 3.03 -0.31
CA ALA A 176 -17.95 3.67 0.96
C ALA A 176 -18.15 2.65 2.07
N ARG A 177 -17.62 2.93 3.26
CA ARG A 177 -18.04 2.22 4.46
C ARG A 177 -19.15 3.01 5.13
N ILE A 178 -20.28 2.35 5.41
CA ILE A 178 -21.46 2.92 6.04
C ILE A 178 -21.92 1.96 7.13
N ASP A 179 -22.07 2.45 8.35
CA ASP A 179 -22.44 1.64 9.53
C ASP A 179 -21.55 0.39 9.69
N GLY A 180 -20.26 0.55 9.39
CA GLY A 180 -19.29 -0.54 9.47
C GLY A 180 -19.43 -1.60 8.39
N GLN A 181 -20.13 -1.35 7.28
CA GLN A 181 -20.23 -2.24 6.12
C GLN A 181 -19.73 -1.56 4.85
N LEU A 182 -19.07 -2.30 3.94
CA LEU A 182 -18.75 -1.78 2.61
C LEU A 182 -20.00 -1.81 1.73
N VAL A 183 -20.41 -0.65 1.24
CA VAL A 183 -21.63 -0.45 0.45
C VAL A 183 -21.30 0.23 -0.88
N ALA A 184 -21.99 -0.16 -1.95
CA ALA A 184 -21.87 0.51 -3.24
C ALA A 184 -22.53 1.89 -3.21
N THR A 185 -21.78 2.89 -3.67
CA THR A 185 -22.20 4.30 -3.72
C THR A 185 -21.96 4.86 -5.13
N PRO A 186 -22.66 4.34 -6.16
CA PRO A 186 -22.45 4.76 -7.54
C PRO A 186 -22.71 6.26 -7.77
N ASP A 187 -23.54 6.87 -6.93
CA ASP A 187 -23.91 8.28 -7.00
C ASP A 187 -23.02 9.19 -6.13
N ALA A 188 -21.91 8.68 -5.58
CA ALA A 188 -20.98 9.48 -4.78
C ALA A 188 -20.46 10.67 -5.61
N GLN A 189 -20.51 11.86 -5.02
CA GLN A 189 -20.11 13.10 -5.68
C GLN A 189 -18.70 13.52 -5.28
N PRO A 190 -17.96 14.20 -6.17
CA PRO A 190 -16.71 14.87 -5.81
C PRO A 190 -16.88 15.81 -4.61
N GLN A 191 -15.84 15.92 -3.79
CA GLN A 191 -15.79 16.83 -2.63
C GLN A 191 -14.49 17.63 -2.65
N THR A 192 -14.53 18.79 -2.01
CA THR A 192 -13.38 19.69 -1.94
C THR A 192 -12.57 19.42 -0.67
N PHE A 193 -11.25 19.36 -0.82
CA PHE A 193 -10.30 19.16 0.28
C PHE A 193 -9.13 20.14 0.16
N ASP A 194 -8.58 20.58 1.28
CA ASP A 194 -7.41 21.45 1.32
C ASP A 194 -6.18 20.64 1.73
N PHE A 195 -5.14 20.66 0.90
CA PHE A 195 -3.86 19.98 1.12
C PHE A 195 -2.77 20.92 1.64
N GLY A 196 -3.13 22.13 2.09
CA GLY A 196 -2.24 23.17 2.63
C GLY A 196 -1.98 24.33 1.66
N ASP A 197 -2.37 24.19 0.40
CA ASP A 197 -2.19 25.21 -0.67
C ASP A 197 -3.53 25.69 -1.25
N GLY A 198 -4.64 25.39 -0.55
CA GLY A 198 -5.99 25.77 -0.96
C GLY A 198 -6.86 24.58 -1.38
N PRO A 199 -8.16 24.84 -1.58
CA PRO A 199 -9.15 23.82 -1.88
C PRO A 199 -8.99 23.22 -3.28
N GLU A 200 -8.96 21.89 -3.34
CA GLU A 200 -8.93 21.09 -4.57
C GLU A 200 -10.14 20.17 -4.67
N LEU A 201 -10.70 20.03 -5.87
CA LEU A 201 -11.79 19.08 -6.12
C LEU A 201 -11.24 17.66 -6.21
N CYS A 202 -11.75 16.77 -5.38
CA CYS A 202 -11.34 15.37 -5.30
C CYS A 202 -12.50 14.45 -5.70
N ALA A 203 -12.24 13.52 -6.61
CA ALA A 203 -13.21 12.52 -7.05
C ALA A 203 -13.27 11.35 -6.05
N PRO A 204 -14.44 10.73 -5.81
CA PRO A 204 -14.53 9.53 -5.00
C PRO A 204 -13.81 8.35 -5.68
N LEU A 205 -13.09 7.54 -4.91
CA LEU A 205 -12.43 6.33 -5.42
C LEU A 205 -12.22 5.28 -4.32
N SER A 206 -12.38 3.99 -4.65
CA SER A 206 -12.47 2.89 -3.68
C SER A 206 -11.12 2.25 -3.35
N PHE A 207 -10.26 2.97 -2.63
CA PHE A 207 -8.97 2.44 -2.17
C PHE A 207 -9.11 1.42 -1.03
N GLY A 208 -8.02 0.68 -0.78
CA GLY A 208 -7.88 -0.24 0.35
C GLY A 208 -8.12 0.38 1.73
N ASP A 209 -7.96 1.70 1.84
CA ASP A 209 -8.22 2.54 3.01
C ASP A 209 -9.62 2.38 3.60
N LEU A 210 -10.63 2.06 2.78
CA LEU A 210 -11.99 1.76 3.26
C LEU A 210 -12.03 0.48 4.13
N VAL A 211 -11.04 -0.40 3.98
CA VAL A 211 -10.84 -1.59 4.82
C VAL A 211 -9.89 -1.25 5.96
N THR A 212 -8.70 -0.73 5.66
CA THR A 212 -7.68 -0.52 6.70
C THR A 212 -8.11 0.52 7.74
N GLY A 213 -8.70 1.64 7.32
CA GLY A 213 -9.20 2.67 8.20
C GLY A 213 -10.20 2.14 9.23
N TRP A 214 -11.10 1.23 8.82
CA TRP A 214 -12.04 0.60 9.75
C TRP A 214 -11.36 -0.34 10.74
N HIS A 215 -10.46 -1.20 10.26
CA HIS A 215 -9.72 -2.11 11.14
C HIS A 215 -8.82 -1.38 12.14
N SER A 216 -8.21 -0.28 11.73
CA SER A 216 -7.30 0.51 12.56
C SER A 216 -8.05 1.39 13.57
N THR A 217 -9.14 2.04 13.15
CA THR A 217 -9.80 3.09 13.95
C THR A 217 -11.13 2.68 14.57
N GLY A 218 -11.81 1.67 14.01
CA GLY A 218 -13.19 1.31 14.36
C GLY A 218 -14.26 2.28 13.85
N ILE A 219 -13.90 3.31 13.08
CA ILE A 219 -14.83 4.32 12.58
C ILE A 219 -15.83 3.67 11.61
N PRO A 220 -17.16 3.80 11.86
CA PRO A 220 -18.17 3.09 11.07
C PRO A 220 -18.38 3.68 9.67
N ASP A 221 -18.24 5.00 9.51
CA ASP A 221 -18.47 5.66 8.22
C ASP A 221 -17.15 6.15 7.62
N ILE A 222 -16.78 5.64 6.44
CA ILE A 222 -15.51 5.99 5.78
C ILE A 222 -15.74 6.27 4.30
N ALA A 223 -15.23 7.40 3.82
CA ALA A 223 -15.23 7.75 2.40
C ALA A 223 -13.83 8.17 1.93
N MET A 224 -13.49 7.76 0.71
CA MET A 224 -12.20 7.99 0.09
C MET A 224 -12.33 8.87 -1.15
N PHE A 225 -11.38 9.80 -1.30
CA PHE A 225 -11.30 10.71 -2.43
C PHE A 225 -9.87 10.79 -2.97
N VAL A 226 -9.73 11.23 -4.21
CA VAL A 226 -8.44 11.48 -4.83
C VAL A 226 -8.48 12.69 -5.73
N HIS A 227 -7.41 13.47 -5.68
CA HIS A 227 -7.08 14.49 -6.64
C HIS A 227 -5.80 14.09 -7.38
N PHE A 228 -5.89 13.99 -8.69
CA PHE A 228 -4.76 13.72 -9.56
C PHE A 228 -4.27 15.02 -10.18
N THR A 229 -3.02 15.41 -9.94
CA THR A 229 -2.45 16.60 -10.58
C THR A 229 -1.79 16.23 -11.92
N GLY A 230 -2.13 16.92 -13.01
CA GLY A 230 -1.52 16.73 -14.34
C GLY A 230 -2.15 15.61 -15.18
N GLU A 231 -1.42 15.11 -16.19
CA GLU A 231 -1.82 13.99 -17.06
C GLU A 231 -1.67 12.64 -16.31
N ALA A 232 -2.46 12.45 -15.25
CA ALA A 232 -2.33 11.27 -14.40
C ALA A 232 -2.82 9.97 -15.06
N PHE A 233 -3.74 10.09 -16.02
CA PHE A 233 -4.25 8.97 -16.79
C PHE A 233 -3.63 8.95 -18.18
N PRO A 234 -2.89 7.89 -18.54
CA PRO A 234 -2.32 7.77 -19.86
C PRO A 234 -3.43 7.53 -20.89
N ASP A 235 -3.45 8.32 -21.96
CA ASP A 235 -4.21 8.01 -23.16
C ASP A 235 -3.45 6.96 -24.00
N GLY A 236 -4.12 5.87 -24.40
CA GLY A 236 -3.59 4.90 -25.37
C GLY A 236 -3.09 3.56 -24.79
N ASP A 237 -2.14 2.92 -25.49
CA ASP A 237 -1.63 1.59 -25.14
C ASP A 237 -0.65 1.65 -23.96
N LEU A 238 -1.06 1.09 -22.83
CA LEU A 238 -0.25 0.99 -21.60
C LEU A 238 1.10 0.30 -21.83
N SER A 239 1.25 -0.54 -22.85
CA SER A 239 2.52 -1.21 -23.17
C SER A 239 3.62 -0.22 -23.55
N GLN A 240 3.25 0.94 -24.10
CA GLN A 240 4.17 1.99 -24.60
C GLN A 240 4.56 3.03 -23.54
N MET A 241 3.97 2.97 -22.34
CA MET A 241 4.31 3.89 -21.26
C MET A 241 5.72 3.64 -20.71
N PRO A 242 6.37 4.69 -20.16
CA PRO A 242 7.60 4.51 -19.40
C PRO A 242 7.38 3.60 -18.19
N ASP A 243 8.47 3.02 -17.67
CA ASP A 243 8.43 2.15 -16.49
C ASP A 243 7.88 2.89 -15.25
N GLY A 244 8.09 4.19 -15.16
CA GLY A 244 7.63 5.08 -14.09
C GLY A 244 8.26 6.47 -14.22
N PRO A 245 7.97 7.38 -13.29
CA PRO A 245 8.54 8.73 -13.29
C PRO A 245 10.08 8.75 -13.28
N SER A 246 10.69 9.81 -13.81
CA SER A 246 12.13 10.05 -13.66
C SER A 246 12.50 10.39 -12.21
N ALA A 247 13.80 10.37 -11.88
CA ALA A 247 14.28 10.81 -10.57
C ALA A 247 13.92 12.29 -10.32
N GLU A 248 14.14 13.15 -11.30
CA GLU A 248 13.80 14.58 -11.25
C GLU A 248 12.29 14.81 -11.01
N GLN A 249 11.42 14.04 -11.69
CA GLN A 249 9.98 14.10 -11.46
C GLN A 249 9.61 13.73 -10.02
N ARG A 250 10.29 12.72 -9.44
CA ARG A 250 10.07 12.32 -8.03
C ARG A 250 10.64 13.32 -7.02
N GLU A 251 11.69 14.05 -7.37
CA GLU A 251 12.27 15.07 -6.48
C GLU A 251 11.43 16.36 -6.45
N THR A 252 10.74 16.66 -7.54
CA THR A 252 9.94 17.90 -7.70
C THR A 252 8.51 17.78 -7.19
N HIS A 253 7.95 16.58 -7.09
CA HIS A 253 6.54 16.37 -6.73
C HIS A 253 6.40 15.63 -5.40
N ARG A 254 6.08 16.37 -4.33
CA ARG A 254 5.68 15.77 -3.06
C ARG A 254 4.29 15.17 -3.16
N ALA A 255 3.98 14.28 -2.22
CA ALA A 255 2.69 13.61 -2.17
C ALA A 255 2.04 13.89 -0.82
N ARG A 256 0.72 14.11 -0.82
CA ARG A 256 -0.03 14.53 0.37
C ARG A 256 -1.30 13.72 0.53
N ALA A 257 -1.73 13.57 1.77
CA ALA A 257 -3.08 13.12 2.10
C ALA A 257 -3.66 14.00 3.21
N VAL A 258 -4.97 14.15 3.20
CA VAL A 258 -5.70 14.83 4.28
C VAL A 258 -6.74 13.88 4.84
N ALA A 259 -6.89 13.90 6.17
CA ALA A 259 -7.94 13.18 6.87
C ALA A 259 -8.81 14.16 7.66
N GLU A 260 -10.12 14.00 7.55
CA GLU A 260 -11.13 14.70 8.34
C GLU A 260 -11.89 13.66 9.15
N VAL A 261 -11.91 13.82 10.48
CA VAL A 261 -12.71 12.97 11.37
C VAL A 261 -13.75 13.80 12.10
N THR A 262 -14.99 13.31 12.11
CA THR A 262 -16.09 13.90 12.88
C THR A 262 -16.39 13.02 14.09
N GLY A 263 -16.40 13.62 15.29
CA GLY A 263 -16.79 12.98 16.54
C GLY A 263 -18.31 12.96 16.75
N SER A 264 -18.79 12.18 17.72
CA SER A 264 -20.24 12.09 18.00
C SER A 264 -20.84 13.37 18.59
N ASP A 265 -20.01 14.28 19.09
CA ASP A 265 -20.39 15.61 19.54
C ASP A 265 -20.44 16.65 18.40
N GLY A 266 -20.17 16.23 17.16
CA GLY A 266 -20.08 17.10 15.99
C GLY A 266 -18.74 17.85 15.87
N SER A 267 -17.77 17.60 16.75
CA SER A 267 -16.42 18.13 16.59
C SER A 267 -15.76 17.57 15.34
N ILE A 268 -15.01 18.39 14.62
CA ILE A 268 -14.27 17.99 13.43
C ILE A 268 -12.79 18.27 13.66
N ALA A 269 -11.95 17.27 13.45
CA ALA A 269 -10.50 17.42 13.43
C ALA A 269 -9.96 17.12 12.03
N ARG A 270 -8.94 17.87 11.61
CA ARG A 270 -8.28 17.69 10.32
C ARG A 270 -6.77 17.67 10.49
N SER A 271 -6.11 16.83 9.70
CA SER A 271 -4.66 16.85 9.55
C SER A 271 -4.27 16.54 8.12
N ILE A 272 -3.14 17.10 7.69
CA ILE A 272 -2.48 16.75 6.43
C ILE A 272 -1.23 15.95 6.80
N ILE A 273 -0.95 14.89 6.04
CA ILE A 273 0.37 14.26 5.97
C ILE A 273 1.00 14.62 4.64
N GLU A 274 2.25 15.07 4.68
CA GLU A 274 3.07 15.34 3.50
C GLU A 274 4.31 14.44 3.54
N THR A 275 4.65 13.83 2.42
CA THR A 275 5.81 12.93 2.28
C THR A 275 6.70 13.37 1.12
N VAL A 276 7.82 12.65 0.90
CA VAL A 276 8.44 12.60 -0.43
C VAL A 276 7.46 12.01 -1.46
N ASN A 277 7.79 12.07 -2.75
CA ASN A 277 6.96 11.47 -3.80
C ASN A 277 6.55 10.02 -3.48
N GLY A 278 5.33 9.63 -3.84
CA GLY A 278 4.79 8.30 -3.53
C GLY A 278 5.65 7.14 -4.05
N TYR A 279 6.31 7.28 -5.21
CA TYR A 279 7.24 6.26 -5.72
C TYR A 279 8.57 6.21 -4.98
N SER A 280 9.00 7.32 -4.38
CA SER A 280 10.18 7.36 -3.50
C SER A 280 9.84 6.81 -2.12
N TYR A 281 8.65 7.12 -1.61
CA TYR A 281 8.19 6.68 -0.30
C TYR A 281 7.92 5.17 -0.25
N THR A 282 7.19 4.65 -1.23
CA THR A 282 6.73 3.25 -1.26
C THR A 282 7.84 2.20 -1.03
N PRO A 283 8.97 2.21 -1.76
CA PRO A 283 10.02 1.21 -1.53
C PRO A 283 10.67 1.36 -0.14
N LEU A 284 10.75 2.58 0.42
CA LEU A 284 11.29 2.81 1.76
C LEU A 284 10.35 2.23 2.83
N ALA A 285 9.06 2.57 2.76
CA ALA A 285 8.04 2.09 3.68
C ALA A 285 7.89 0.57 3.64
N ALA A 286 7.85 -0.01 2.44
CA ALA A 286 7.65 -1.44 2.25
C ALA A 286 8.81 -2.28 2.80
N VAL A 287 10.05 -1.83 2.58
CA VAL A 287 11.25 -2.51 3.11
C VAL A 287 11.38 -2.30 4.61
N GLU A 288 11.05 -1.11 5.13
CA GLU A 288 11.04 -0.86 6.57
C GLU A 288 9.98 -1.73 7.28
N ALA A 289 8.78 -1.86 6.71
CA ALA A 289 7.77 -2.80 7.19
C ALA A 289 8.31 -4.23 7.21
N ALA A 290 8.88 -4.71 6.09
CA ALA A 290 9.46 -6.04 6.00
C ALA A 290 10.58 -6.27 7.03
N ARG A 291 11.46 -5.28 7.25
CA ARG A 291 12.53 -5.32 8.26
C ARG A 291 11.97 -5.48 9.66
N ARG A 292 10.91 -4.76 10.02
CA ARG A 292 10.26 -4.86 11.33
C ARG A 292 9.58 -6.22 11.53
N VAL A 293 8.91 -6.73 10.51
CA VAL A 293 8.29 -8.07 10.52
C VAL A 293 9.34 -9.17 10.70
N LEU A 294 10.47 -9.08 9.97
CA LEU A 294 11.63 -9.96 10.21
C LEU A 294 12.13 -9.83 11.66
N GLY A 295 12.15 -8.62 12.21
CA GLY A 295 12.47 -8.31 13.60
C GLY A 295 11.48 -8.85 14.64
N GLY A 296 10.28 -9.28 14.23
CA GLY A 296 9.26 -9.87 15.09
C GLY A 296 8.06 -8.97 15.38
N GLU A 297 7.99 -7.76 14.81
CA GLU A 297 6.80 -6.90 14.87
C GLU A 297 5.72 -7.45 13.92
N ARG A 298 4.99 -8.48 14.36
CA ARG A 298 3.95 -9.15 13.57
C ARG A 298 2.86 -9.75 14.43
N ARG A 299 1.67 -9.92 13.84
CA ARG A 299 0.52 -10.62 14.44
C ARG A 299 -0.12 -11.51 13.37
N ALA A 300 -0.51 -12.72 13.74
CA ALA A 300 -1.11 -13.65 12.78
C ALA A 300 -2.53 -13.21 12.39
N GLY A 301 -2.93 -13.51 11.15
CA GLY A 301 -4.18 -13.08 10.56
C GLY A 301 -4.05 -11.84 9.68
N PHE A 302 -5.19 -11.22 9.36
CA PHE A 302 -5.25 -9.96 8.62
C PHE A 302 -4.87 -8.79 9.54
N GLU A 303 -3.98 -7.93 9.06
CA GLU A 303 -3.50 -6.76 9.79
C GLU A 303 -3.35 -5.53 8.90
N THR A 304 -3.23 -4.36 9.54
CA THR A 304 -3.00 -3.07 8.89
C THR A 304 -1.68 -2.45 9.38
N PRO A 305 -1.02 -1.57 8.58
CA PRO A 305 0.23 -0.95 9.00
C PRO A 305 0.11 -0.22 10.35
N GLY A 306 -0.97 0.53 10.56
CA GLY A 306 -1.21 1.29 11.78
C GLY A 306 -1.43 0.41 13.02
N ARG A 307 -2.03 -0.78 12.87
CA ARG A 307 -2.20 -1.74 13.98
C ARG A 307 -0.92 -2.46 14.37
N VAL A 308 -0.07 -2.77 13.39
CA VAL A 308 1.18 -3.51 13.62
C VAL A 308 2.29 -2.58 14.10
N PHE A 309 2.49 -1.45 13.43
CA PHE A 309 3.63 -0.55 13.64
C PHE A 309 3.28 0.73 14.39
N GLY A 310 1.99 1.02 14.59
CA GLY A 310 1.50 2.23 15.25
C GLY A 310 1.41 3.45 14.34
N MET A 311 0.70 4.48 14.82
CA MET A 311 0.46 5.73 14.06
C MET A 311 1.72 6.52 13.69
N GLY A 312 2.83 6.34 14.41
CA GLY A 312 4.11 7.00 14.09
C GLY A 312 4.91 6.28 13.00
N PHE A 313 4.40 5.19 12.42
CA PHE A 313 5.11 4.42 11.42
C PHE A 313 5.42 5.24 10.18
N ALA A 314 4.45 6.02 9.69
CA ALA A 314 4.64 6.82 8.48
C ALA A 314 5.79 7.84 8.61
N GLU A 315 5.93 8.45 9.79
CA GLU A 315 6.98 9.44 10.11
C GLU A 315 8.38 8.84 10.25
N THR A 316 8.50 7.51 10.30
CA THR A 316 9.82 6.86 10.27
C THR A 316 10.49 6.92 8.91
N ILE A 317 9.73 7.25 7.87
CA ILE A 317 10.26 7.49 6.53
C ILE A 317 10.62 8.97 6.40
N ALA A 318 11.91 9.24 6.14
CA ALA A 318 12.45 10.58 6.07
C ALA A 318 11.68 11.49 5.08
N GLY A 319 11.48 12.75 5.47
CA GLY A 319 10.71 13.71 4.68
C GLY A 319 9.18 13.57 4.82
N THR A 320 8.73 12.89 5.88
CA THR A 320 7.31 12.78 6.25
C THR A 320 6.97 13.69 7.41
N THR A 321 5.88 14.45 7.29
CA THR A 321 5.41 15.39 8.31
C THR A 321 3.89 15.37 8.40
N ILE A 322 3.35 15.40 9.62
CA ILE A 322 1.92 15.60 9.88
C ILE A 322 1.70 17.02 10.42
N THR A 323 0.71 17.71 9.87
CA THR A 323 0.30 19.06 10.29
C THR A 323 -1.17 19.07 10.67
N ASP A 324 -1.46 19.53 11.88
CA ASP A 324 -2.80 19.71 12.41
C ASP A 324 -3.34 21.10 12.09
N PHE A 325 -4.63 21.19 11.73
CA PHE A 325 -5.33 22.47 11.49
C PHE A 325 -6.83 22.37 11.82
#